data_AF-A0AA95MP26-F1
#
_entry.id   AF-A0AA95MP26-F1
#
_cell.length_a   1.000
_cell.length_b   1.000
_cell.length_c   1.000
_cell.angle_alpha   90.00
_cell.angle_beta   90.00
_cell.angle_gamma   90.00
#
_symmetry.space_group_name_H-M   'P 1'
#
loop_
_entity.id
_entity.type
_entity.pdbx_description
1 polymer ?
#
loop_
_entity_poly.entity_id
_entity_poly.type
_entity_poly.pdbx_seq_one_letter_code
_entity_poly.pdbx_strand_id
1 'polypeptide(L)'
;MVKKLEYNFKSLYSEIGGQETIDKLVNAFYPRVYDDPELAPLFEGDMDEIKRKQRMFLPQFLGGPALYSQEFGPPAMRERHLPFEVTPSRAQCWLRCMREAFEDWPRPKPGRTGLL
;
A
#
# COMPACT_ATOMS: atom_id res chain seq x y z
N MET A 1 -3.24 39.66 -19.76
CA MET A 1 -2.16 38.89 -19.10
C MET A 1 -2.81 37.91 -18.14
N VAL A 2 -2.96 36.64 -18.56
CA VAL A 2 -3.62 35.61 -17.72
C VAL A 2 -2.53 34.98 -16.86
N LYS A 3 -2.62 35.12 -15.53
CA LYS A 3 -1.71 34.42 -14.61
C LYS A 3 -1.98 32.91 -14.75
N LYS A 4 -1.00 32.17 -15.24
CA LYS A 4 -1.04 30.71 -15.28
C LYS A 4 -0.98 30.22 -13.83
N LEU A 5 -2.06 29.65 -13.32
CA LEU A 5 -2.07 28.97 -12.04
C LEU A 5 -1.21 27.72 -12.18
N GLU A 6 -0.02 27.73 -11.59
CA GLU A 6 0.75 26.50 -11.39
C GLU A 6 0.15 25.75 -10.22
N TYR A 7 -0.69 24.77 -10.53
CA TYR A 7 -1.18 23.82 -9.55
C TYR A 7 -0.13 22.74 -9.36
N ASN A 8 0.60 22.77 -8.25
CA ASN A 8 1.55 21.72 -7.87
C ASN A 8 0.78 20.52 -7.32
N PHE A 9 0.21 19.70 -8.22
CA PHE A 9 -0.51 18.50 -7.83
C PHE A 9 0.51 17.41 -7.45
N LYS A 10 0.66 17.17 -6.14
CA LYS A 10 1.43 16.04 -5.62
C LYS A 10 0.52 14.83 -5.50
N SER A 11 0.98 13.68 -5.98
CA SER A 11 0.28 12.42 -5.74
C SER A 11 0.43 12.02 -4.27
N LEU A 12 -0.55 11.27 -3.74
CA LEU A 12 -0.46 10.72 -2.38
C LEU A 12 0.80 9.86 -2.21
N TYR A 13 1.19 9.11 -3.24
CA TYR A 13 2.47 8.40 -3.30
C TYR A 13 3.66 9.32 -2.99
N SER A 14 3.70 10.53 -3.56
CA SER A 14 4.77 11.50 -3.31
C SER A 14 4.66 12.11 -1.91
N GLU A 15 3.45 12.35 -1.41
CA GLU A 15 3.20 12.93 -0.09
C GLU A 15 3.61 11.99 1.05
N ILE A 16 3.40 10.68 0.90
CA ILE A 16 3.77 9.71 1.93
C ILE A 16 5.28 9.42 1.97
N GLY A 17 6.06 9.84 0.97
CA GLY A 17 7.50 9.59 0.89
C GLY A 17 7.91 8.52 -0.15
N GLY A 18 7.05 8.21 -1.12
CA GLY A 18 7.39 7.39 -2.28
C GLY A 18 7.70 5.91 -1.96
N GLN A 19 8.52 5.29 -2.82
CA GLN A 19 8.80 3.85 -2.79
C GLN A 19 9.40 3.40 -1.46
N GLU A 20 10.29 4.19 -0.87
CA GLU A 20 10.91 3.86 0.42
C GLU A 20 9.85 3.63 1.52
N THR A 21 8.77 4.42 1.48
CA THR A 21 7.66 4.30 2.42
C THR A 21 6.87 3.04 2.19
N ILE A 22 6.57 2.73 0.92
CA ILE A 22 5.89 1.51 0.53
C ILE A 22 6.70 0.27 0.93
N ASP A 23 8.01 0.28 0.72
CA ASP A 23 8.88 -0.86 1.04
C ASP A 23 8.88 -1.16 2.53
N LYS A 24 9.02 -0.11 3.37
CA LYS A 24 8.96 -0.23 4.83
C LYS A 24 7.59 -0.71 5.30
N LEU A 25 6.50 -0.14 4.78
CA LEU A 25 5.13 -0.57 5.10
C LEU A 25 4.92 -2.05 4.76
N VAL A 26 5.26 -2.46 3.53
CA VAL A 26 5.10 -3.85 3.06
C VAL A 26 5.97 -4.81 3.88
N ASN A 27 7.18 -4.40 4.26
CA ASN A 27 8.07 -5.19 5.11
C ASN A 27 7.52 -5.39 6.53
N ALA A 28 6.87 -4.37 7.10
CA ALA A 28 6.23 -4.47 8.41
C ALA A 28 4.88 -5.21 8.36
N PHE A 29 4.17 -5.13 7.25
CA PHE A 29 2.83 -5.68 7.07
C PHE A 29 2.80 -7.21 6.98
N TYR A 30 3.60 -7.80 6.08
CA TYR A 30 3.47 -9.23 5.80
C TYR A 30 3.86 -10.18 6.94
N PRO A 31 4.88 -9.91 7.78
CA PRO A 31 5.13 -10.74 8.96
C PRO A 31 3.86 -10.87 9.83
N ARG A 32 3.14 -9.77 10.06
CA ARG A 32 1.88 -9.78 10.82
C ARG A 32 0.77 -10.59 10.15
N VAL A 33 0.72 -10.58 8.82
CA VAL A 33 -0.26 -11.38 8.06
C VAL A 33 0.03 -12.88 8.21
N TYR A 34 1.30 -13.27 8.17
CA TYR A 34 1.71 -14.67 8.30
C TYR A 34 1.66 -15.17 9.75
N ASP A 35 1.75 -14.27 10.73
CA ASP A 35 1.59 -14.59 12.15
C ASP A 35 0.11 -14.62 12.60
N ASP A 36 -0.81 -14.11 11.78
CA ASP A 36 -2.24 -14.08 12.09
C ASP A 36 -2.93 -15.42 11.76
N PRO A 37 -3.57 -16.10 12.73
CA PRO A 37 -4.13 -17.44 12.53
C PRO A 37 -5.33 -17.49 11.57
N GLU A 38 -6.06 -16.39 11.39
CA GLU A 38 -7.20 -16.31 10.45
C GLU A 38 -6.74 -16.06 9.01
N LEU A 39 -5.59 -15.38 8.86
CA LEU A 39 -5.03 -15.03 7.56
C LEU A 39 -4.03 -16.06 7.04
N ALA A 40 -3.12 -16.55 7.88
CA ALA A 40 -2.02 -17.42 7.48
C ALA A 40 -2.43 -18.59 6.57
N PRO A 41 -3.58 -19.27 6.77
CA PRO A 41 -4.04 -20.32 5.86
C PRO A 41 -4.31 -19.87 4.41
N LEU A 42 -4.50 -18.57 4.16
CA LEU A 42 -4.70 -18.01 2.82
C LEU A 42 -3.37 -17.66 2.11
N PHE A 43 -2.24 -17.68 2.81
CA PHE A 43 -0.94 -17.21 2.31
C PHE A 43 0.06 -18.36 2.17
N GLU A 44 -0.24 -19.31 1.27
CA GLU A 44 0.59 -20.51 1.01
C GLU A 44 1.72 -20.30 -0.02
N GLY A 45 1.84 -19.09 -0.59
CA GLY A 45 2.81 -18.77 -1.63
C GLY A 45 4.13 -18.18 -1.13
N ASP A 46 5.05 -17.96 -2.08
CA ASP A 46 6.30 -17.24 -1.82
C ASP A 46 6.01 -15.81 -1.31
N MET A 47 6.39 -15.56 -0.05
CA MET A 47 6.20 -14.29 0.62
C MET A 47 6.89 -13.15 -0.14
N ASP A 48 8.04 -13.38 -0.76
CA ASP A 48 8.78 -12.33 -1.46
C ASP A 48 8.08 -11.92 -2.75
N GLU A 49 7.49 -12.88 -3.48
CA GLU A 49 6.68 -12.59 -4.66
C GLU A 49 5.37 -11.86 -4.29
N ILE A 50 4.74 -12.26 -3.19
CA ILE A 50 3.54 -11.59 -2.66
C ILE A 50 3.87 -10.15 -2.27
N LYS A 51 4.97 -9.93 -1.55
CA LYS A 51 5.49 -8.60 -1.20
C LYS A 51 5.81 -7.78 -2.46
N ARG A 52 6.45 -8.37 -3.47
CA ARG A 52 6.79 -7.69 -4.73
C ARG A 52 5.54 -7.17 -5.44
N LYS A 53 4.50 -8.00 -5.56
CA LYS A 53 3.21 -7.60 -6.14
C LYS A 53 2.59 -6.45 -5.37
N GLN A 54 2.63 -6.48 -4.02
CA GLN A 54 2.11 -5.38 -3.20
C GLN A 54 2.93 -4.09 -3.36
N ARG A 55 4.27 -4.19 -3.41
CA ARG A 55 5.18 -3.05 -3.66
C ARG A 55 5.00 -2.44 -5.04
N MET A 56 4.51 -3.18 -6.02
CA MET A 56 4.19 -2.66 -7.35
C MET A 56 2.78 -2.07 -7.42
N PHE A 57 1.83 -2.66 -6.69
CA PHE A 57 0.42 -2.24 -6.71
C PHE A 57 0.19 -0.93 -5.93
N LEU A 58 0.76 -0.80 -4.72
CA LEU A 58 0.51 0.38 -3.87
C LEU A 58 0.99 1.71 -4.49
N PRO A 59 2.18 1.82 -5.12
CA PRO A 59 2.58 3.04 -5.81
C PRO A 59 1.57 3.43 -6.89
N GLN A 60 1.16 2.46 -7.73
CA GLN A 60 0.15 2.69 -8.76
C GLN A 60 -1.18 3.18 -8.18
N PHE A 61 -1.65 2.53 -7.12
CA PHE A 61 -2.91 2.87 -6.44
C PHE A 61 -2.89 4.29 -5.86
N LEU A 62 -1.73 4.75 -5.39
CA LEU A 62 -1.55 6.05 -4.73
C LEU A 62 -1.15 7.18 -5.70
N GLY A 63 -1.22 6.93 -7.02
CA GLY A 63 -0.89 7.92 -8.06
C GLY A 63 0.59 8.02 -8.40
N GLY A 64 1.37 6.99 -8.10
CA GLY A 64 2.75 6.79 -8.54
C GLY A 64 2.85 5.94 -9.83
N PRO A 65 4.04 5.37 -10.12
CA PRO A 65 4.27 4.56 -11.31
C PRO A 65 3.37 3.32 -11.41
N ALA A 66 2.87 3.03 -12.62
CA ALA A 66 1.96 1.92 -12.89
C ALA A 66 2.66 0.55 -13.08
N LEU A 67 3.61 0.23 -12.20
CA LEU A 67 4.48 -0.95 -12.36
C LEU A 67 3.68 -2.25 -12.36
N TYR A 68 2.67 -2.37 -11.49
CA TYR A 68 1.84 -3.58 -11.42
C TYR A 68 1.15 -3.83 -12.76
N SER A 69 0.57 -2.79 -13.35
CA SER A 69 -0.16 -2.95 -14.60
C SER A 69 0.71 -3.15 -15.83
N GLN A 70 1.95 -2.64 -15.81
CA GLN A 70 2.92 -2.91 -16.86
C GLN A 70 3.31 -4.40 -16.92
N GLU A 71 3.38 -5.08 -15.77
CA GLU A 71 3.77 -6.50 -15.73
C GLU A 71 2.57 -7.45 -15.77
N PHE A 72 1.50 -7.14 -15.03
CA PHE A 72 0.39 -8.07 -14.82
C PHE A 72 -0.92 -7.65 -15.49
N GLY A 73 -0.96 -6.54 -16.22
CA GLY A 73 -2.18 -5.99 -16.82
C GLY A 73 -3.09 -5.26 -15.82
N PRO A 74 -4.38 -5.03 -16.17
CA PRO A 74 -5.31 -4.34 -15.28
C PRO A 74 -5.36 -4.98 -13.88
N PRO A 75 -5.45 -4.19 -12.80
CA PRO A 75 -5.42 -4.75 -11.45
C PRO A 75 -6.52 -5.79 -11.21
N ALA A 76 -7.77 -5.51 -11.61
CA ALA A 76 -8.89 -6.44 -11.45
C ALA A 76 -8.95 -7.09 -10.05
N MET A 77 -8.74 -6.28 -8.99
CA MET A 77 -8.48 -6.77 -7.64
C MET A 77 -9.57 -7.74 -7.16
N ARG A 78 -10.86 -7.44 -7.39
CA ARG A 78 -11.95 -8.35 -7.01
C ARG A 78 -11.78 -9.74 -7.61
N GLU A 79 -11.54 -9.82 -8.92
CA GLU A 79 -11.39 -11.09 -9.65
C GLU A 79 -10.20 -11.89 -9.13
N ARG A 80 -9.04 -11.23 -8.94
CA ARG A 80 -7.83 -11.88 -8.39
C ARG A 80 -8.00 -12.39 -6.96
N HIS A 81 -8.97 -11.86 -6.21
CA HIS A 81 -9.27 -12.31 -4.85
C HIS A 81 -10.41 -13.34 -4.78
N LEU A 82 -11.15 -13.60 -5.86
CA LEU A 82 -12.23 -14.60 -5.89
C LEU A 82 -11.80 -16.03 -5.51
N PRO A 83 -10.57 -16.51 -5.83
CA PRO A 83 -10.13 -17.84 -5.42
C PRO A 83 -9.97 -18.02 -3.91
N PHE A 84 -9.93 -16.92 -3.14
CA PHE A 84 -9.72 -16.95 -1.70
C PHE A 84 -11.02 -16.62 -0.97
N GLU A 85 -11.27 -17.32 0.13
CA GLU A 85 -12.44 -17.08 0.97
C GLU A 85 -12.20 -15.84 1.87
N VAL A 86 -12.43 -14.65 1.31
CA VAL A 86 -12.33 -13.38 2.03
C VAL A 86 -13.62 -13.11 2.80
N THR A 87 -13.71 -13.58 4.04
CA THR A 87 -14.82 -13.29 4.95
C THR A 87 -14.70 -11.89 5.57
N PRO A 88 -15.79 -11.32 6.13
CA PRO A 88 -15.71 -10.06 6.87
C PRO A 88 -14.69 -10.09 8.03
N SER A 89 -14.58 -11.23 8.73
CA SER A 89 -13.60 -11.42 9.81
C SER A 89 -12.17 -11.34 9.28
N ARG A 90 -11.86 -12.08 8.22
CA ARG A 90 -10.54 -12.05 7.57
C ARG A 90 -10.19 -10.67 7.01
N ALA A 91 -11.15 -9.98 6.43
CA ALA A 91 -10.95 -8.59 5.99
C ALA A 91 -10.59 -7.66 7.17
N GLN A 92 -11.21 -7.84 8.33
CA GLN A 92 -10.86 -7.09 9.54
C GLN A 92 -9.46 -7.42 10.06
N CYS A 93 -9.05 -8.70 10.07
CA CYS A 93 -7.69 -9.09 10.41
C CYS A 93 -6.67 -8.44 9.48
N TRP A 94 -6.91 -8.49 8.16
CA TRP A 94 -6.03 -7.85 7.17
C TRP A 94 -5.89 -6.34 7.41
N LEU A 95 -7.02 -5.65 7.66
CA LEU A 95 -7.03 -4.22 7.96
C LEU A 95 -6.33 -3.90 9.29
N ARG A 96 -6.42 -4.78 10.29
CA ARG A 96 -5.68 -4.63 11.55
C ARG A 96 -4.17 -4.76 11.32
N CYS A 97 -3.72 -5.80 10.62
CA CYS A 97 -2.30 -5.98 10.29
C CYS A 97 -1.74 -4.75 9.54
N MET A 98 -2.52 -4.18 8.61
CA MET A 98 -2.11 -2.98 7.85
C MET A 98 -2.04 -1.75 8.75
N ARG A 99 -3.02 -1.56 9.64
CA ARG A 99 -3.04 -0.44 10.60
C ARG A 99 -1.83 -0.48 11.53
N GLU A 100 -1.55 -1.64 12.11
CA GLU A 100 -0.40 -1.83 13.01
C GLU A 100 0.93 -1.59 12.26
N ALA A 101 1.04 -2.04 11.01
CA ALA A 101 2.19 -1.74 10.17
C ALA A 101 2.36 -0.23 9.87
N PHE A 102 1.27 0.53 9.80
CA PHE A 102 1.29 1.99 9.70
C PHE A 102 1.64 2.69 11.02
N GLU A 103 1.35 2.10 12.18
CA GLU A 103 1.68 2.70 13.48
C GLU A 103 3.18 2.65 13.76
N ASP A 104 3.88 1.63 13.23
CA ASP A 104 5.35 1.55 13.23
C ASP A 104 6.00 2.62 12.33
N TRP A 105 5.23 3.26 11.46
CA TRP A 105 5.74 4.31 10.57
C TRP A 105 5.91 5.64 11.32
N PRO A 106 7.14 6.19 11.43
CA PRO A 106 7.31 7.54 11.94
C PRO A 106 6.73 8.53 10.93
N ARG A 107 5.51 9.02 11.21
CA ARG A 107 4.87 10.05 10.40
C ARG A 107 5.83 11.24 10.20
N PRO A 108 6.01 11.73 8.97
CA PRO A 108 6.65 13.03 8.78
C PRO A 108 5.88 14.03 9.63
N LYS A 109 6.57 14.71 10.56
CA LYS A 109 5.95 15.81 11.31
C LYS A 109 5.39 16.78 10.27
N PRO A 110 4.11 17.20 10.35
CA PRO A 110 3.61 18.22 9.44
C PRO A 110 4.61 19.38 9.50
N GLY A 111 5.17 19.71 8.33
CA GLY A 111 6.10 20.82 8.19
C GLY A 111 5.43 22.01 8.86
N ARG A 112 6.11 22.62 9.84
CA ARG A 112 5.64 23.88 10.41
C ARG A 112 5.52 24.85 9.24
N THR A 113 4.32 25.05 8.71
CA THR A 113 4.02 26.20 7.87
C THR A 113 4.08 27.41 8.79
N GLY A 114 5.31 27.87 9.04
CA GLY A 114 5.57 29.16 9.63
C GLY A 114 5.22 30.21 8.59
N LEU A 115 3.97 30.66 8.61
CA LEU A 115 3.57 31.97 8.11
C LEU A 115 3.31 32.81 9.36
N LEU A 116 4.39 33.43 9.85
CA LEU A 116 4.36 34.77 10.43
C LEU A 116 4.95 35.71 9.39
#